data_AF-A0A9D6LXW8-F1
#
_entry.id   AF-A0A9D6LXW8-F1
#
_cell.length_a   1.000
_cell.length_b   1.000
_cell.length_c   1.000
_cell.angle_alpha   90.00
_cell.angle_beta   90.00
_cell.angle_gamma   90.00
#
_symmetry.space_group_name_H-M   'P 1'
#
loop_
_entity.id
_entity.type
_entity.pdbx_description
1 polymer ?
#
loop_
_entity_poly.entity_id
_entity_poly.type
_entity_poly.pdbx_seq_one_letter_code
_entity_poly.pdbx_strand_id
1 'polypeptide(L)'
;MLRDDVVEAVRTGQFHIWAAEEVDDALELLTGLPGGKADAAGEYPQGSVHRAVSERLAKYAETLKALSAGEERKPEEGPGGNRAGRRKRGP
;
A
#
# COMPACT_ATOMS: atom_id res chain seq x y z
N MET A 1 -18.65 19.77 30.09
CA MET A 1 -20.04 20.03 29.66
C MET A 1 -20.01 20.46 28.20
N LEU A 2 -20.94 19.96 27.38
CA LEU A 2 -21.11 20.43 26.00
C LEU A 2 -21.80 21.80 25.97
N ARG A 3 -21.62 22.55 24.89
CA ARG A 3 -22.32 23.82 24.67
C ARG A 3 -23.79 23.58 24.34
N ASP A 4 -24.65 24.52 24.72
CA ASP A 4 -26.11 24.40 24.53
C ASP A 4 -26.52 24.29 23.05
N ASP A 5 -25.81 24.96 22.15
CA ASP A 5 -26.07 24.89 20.70
C ASP A 5 -25.81 23.49 20.12
N VAL A 6 -24.76 22.81 20.61
CA VAL A 6 -24.47 21.42 20.25
C VAL A 6 -25.56 20.49 20.79
N VAL A 7 -26.02 20.72 22.03
CA VAL A 7 -27.10 19.91 22.63
C VAL A 7 -28.39 20.04 21.84
N GLU A 8 -28.78 21.25 21.44
CA GLU A 8 -29.98 21.47 20.61
C GLU A 8 -29.84 20.89 19.19
N ALA A 9 -28.66 20.97 18.59
CA ALA A 9 -28.40 20.33 17.30
C ALA A 9 -28.53 18.80 17.39
N VAL A 10 -28.08 18.19 18.49
CA VAL A 10 -28.28 16.75 18.76
C VAL A 10 -29.77 16.42 18.96
N ARG A 11 -30.49 17.20 19.77
CA ARG A 11 -31.94 17.01 20.00
C ARG A 11 -32.76 17.10 18.73
N THR A 12 -32.39 18.00 17.82
CA THR A 12 -33.08 18.21 16.54
C THR A 12 -32.60 17.29 15.42
N GLY A 13 -31.66 16.37 15.70
CA GLY A 13 -31.14 15.41 14.72
C GLY A 13 -30.24 16.01 13.65
N GLN A 14 -29.78 17.26 13.84
CA GLN A 14 -28.85 17.93 12.93
C GLN A 14 -27.39 17.60 13.23
N PHE A 15 -27.13 17.01 14.40
CA PHE A 15 -25.79 16.60 14.83
C PHE A 15 -25.85 15.24 15.54
N HIS A 16 -24.82 14.43 15.34
CA HIS A 16 -24.70 13.10 15.95
C HIS A 16 -23.36 12.96 16.64
N ILE A 17 -23.37 12.46 17.88
CA ILE A 17 -22.17 12.16 18.66
C ILE A 17 -22.10 10.64 18.81
N TRP A 18 -20.96 10.08 18.45
CA TRP A 18 -20.68 8.65 18.55
C TRP A 18 -19.49 8.46 19.49
N ALA A 19 -19.65 7.59 20.48
CA ALA A 19 -18.53 7.14 21.32
C ALA A 19 -17.81 6.00 20.60
N ALA A 20 -16.49 6.05 20.59
CA ALA A 20 -15.62 5.03 20.02
C ALA A 20 -14.52 4.71 21.05
N GLU A 21 -14.18 3.44 21.17
CA GLU A 21 -13.10 2.93 22.02
C GLU A 21 -11.86 2.60 21.18
N GLU A 22 -12.07 2.00 20.01
CA GLU A 22 -11.02 1.62 19.08
C GLU A 22 -11.19 2.32 17.71
N VAL A 23 -10.10 2.34 16.92
CA VAL A 23 -10.11 2.93 15.58
C VAL A 23 -11.13 2.21 14.67
N ASP A 24 -11.34 0.91 14.90
CA ASP A 24 -12.29 0.09 14.15
C ASP A 24 -13.73 0.60 14.31
N ASP A 25 -14.13 1.09 15.49
CA ASP A 25 -15.49 1.63 15.71
C ASP A 25 -15.77 2.82 14.78
N ALA A 26 -14.80 3.72 14.64
CA ALA A 26 -14.92 4.88 13.76
C ALA A 26 -14.87 4.49 12.28
N LEU A 27 -14.04 3.49 11.93
CA LEU A 27 -13.96 2.95 10.57
C LEU A 27 -15.29 2.33 10.13
N GLU A 28 -15.90 1.52 10.98
CA GLU A 28 -17.19 0.89 10.69
C GLU A 28 -18.30 1.93 10.53
N LEU A 29 -18.34 2.93 11.42
CA LEU A 29 -19.30 4.02 11.36
C LEU A 29 -19.19 4.84 10.06
N LEU A 30 -17.97 5.18 9.63
CA LEU A 30 -17.74 6.05 8.48
C LEU A 30 -17.87 5.34 7.14
N THR A 31 -17.53 4.04 7.10
CA THR A 31 -17.50 3.27 5.85
C THR A 31 -18.75 2.40 5.65
N GLY A 32 -19.46 2.06 6.73
CA GLY A 32 -20.54 1.09 6.70
C GLY A 32 -20.08 -0.35 6.45
N LEU A 33 -18.77 -0.62 6.53
CA LEU A 33 -18.16 -1.94 6.35
C LEU A 33 -17.52 -2.39 7.66
N PRO A 34 -17.54 -3.70 7.98
CA PRO A 34 -16.84 -4.21 9.15
C PRO A 34 -15.33 -3.94 9.05
N GLY A 35 -14.68 -3.60 10.17
CA GLY A 35 -13.22 -3.42 10.21
C GLY A 35 -12.50 -4.72 9.89
N GLY A 36 -12.94 -5.81 10.55
CA GLY A 36 -12.49 -7.19 10.38
C GLY A 36 -11.17 -7.48 11.09
N LYS A 37 -11.09 -8.59 11.85
CA LYS A 37 -9.87 -9.02 12.54
C LYS A 37 -9.14 -10.09 11.74
N ALA A 38 -7.81 -10.01 11.70
CA ALA A 38 -7.00 -11.04 11.06
C ALA A 38 -7.13 -12.38 11.82
N ASP A 39 -7.18 -13.48 11.08
CA ASP A 39 -7.12 -14.82 11.64
C ASP A 39 -5.67 -15.26 11.98
N ALA A 40 -5.51 -16.51 12.41
CA ALA A 40 -4.20 -17.06 12.74
C ALA A 40 -3.23 -17.15 11.54
N ALA A 41 -3.76 -17.12 10.31
CA ALA A 41 -2.97 -17.06 9.08
C ALA A 41 -2.66 -15.62 8.64
N GLY A 42 -3.20 -14.61 9.34
CA GLY A 42 -3.05 -13.19 8.99
C GLY A 42 -4.06 -12.71 7.94
N GLU A 43 -5.08 -13.51 7.62
CA GLU A 43 -6.08 -13.18 6.60
C GLU A 43 -7.26 -12.42 7.22
N TYR A 44 -7.72 -11.38 6.51
CA TYR A 44 -8.89 -10.59 6.92
C TYR A 44 -10.17 -11.11 6.25
N PRO A 45 -11.34 -11.02 6.92
CA PRO A 45 -12.63 -11.45 6.35
C PRO A 45 -12.98 -10.73 5.05
N GLN A 46 -13.58 -11.44 4.11
CA GLN A 46 -14.10 -10.87 2.87
C GLN A 46 -15.09 -9.74 3.17
N GLY A 47 -15.00 -8.62 2.44
CA GLY A 47 -15.91 -7.48 2.60
C GLY A 47 -15.59 -6.56 3.78
N SER A 48 -14.51 -6.84 4.53
CA SER A 48 -14.00 -5.93 5.56
C SER A 48 -13.10 -4.83 5.00
N VAL A 49 -12.98 -3.72 5.73
CA VAL A 49 -12.06 -2.63 5.39
C VAL A 49 -10.62 -3.14 5.37
N HIS A 50 -10.20 -3.91 6.39
CA HIS A 50 -8.83 -4.41 6.47
C HIS A 50 -8.49 -5.38 5.32
N ARG A 51 -9.47 -6.14 4.82
CA ARG A 51 -9.28 -6.95 3.60
C ARG A 51 -8.99 -6.06 2.39
N ALA A 52 -9.78 -5.01 2.18
CA ALA A 52 -9.58 -4.09 1.05
C ALA A 52 -8.22 -3.38 1.12
N VAL A 53 -7.79 -2.98 2.32
CA VAL A 53 -6.48 -2.38 2.56
C VAL A 53 -5.35 -3.38 2.25
N SER A 54 -5.42 -4.59 2.78
CA SER A 54 -4.42 -5.64 2.55
C SER A 54 -4.24 -5.95 1.06
N GLU A 55 -5.35 -6.13 0.33
CA GLU A 55 -5.32 -6.36 -1.11
C GLU A 55 -4.72 -5.19 -1.89
N ARG A 56 -4.98 -3.94 -1.46
CA ARG A 56 -4.41 -2.75 -2.10
C ARG A 56 -2.91 -2.63 -1.84
N LEU A 57 -2.46 -2.90 -0.63
CA LEU A 57 -1.05 -2.90 -0.26
C LEU A 57 -0.27 -3.98 -1.02
N ALA A 58 -0.84 -5.19 -1.18
CA ALA A 58 -0.24 -6.25 -1.97
C ALA A 58 -0.02 -5.81 -3.43
N LYS A 59 -1.02 -5.17 -4.05
CA LYS A 59 -0.89 -4.62 -5.43
C LYS A 59 0.22 -3.57 -5.54
N TYR A 60 0.36 -2.71 -4.54
CA TYR A 60 1.45 -1.73 -4.51
C TYR A 60 2.82 -2.40 -4.37
N ALA A 61 2.95 -3.41 -3.51
CA ALA A 61 4.18 -4.16 -3.35
C ALA A 61 4.61 -4.83 -4.66
N GLU A 62 3.69 -5.45 -5.39
CA GLU A 62 3.98 -6.05 -6.70
C GLU A 62 4.42 -5.01 -7.73
N THR A 63 3.77 -3.84 -7.73
CA THR A 63 4.15 -2.73 -8.63
C THR A 63 5.57 -2.23 -8.33
N LEU A 64 5.90 -2.05 -7.04
CA LEU A 64 7.22 -1.59 -6.62
C LEU A 64 8.32 -2.60 -6.99
N LYS A 65 8.09 -3.91 -6.79
CA LYS A 65 9.02 -4.96 -7.21
C LYS A 65 9.27 -4.95 -8.72
N ALA A 66 8.21 -4.76 -9.52
CA ALA A 66 8.32 -4.71 -10.97
C ALA A 66 9.15 -3.50 -11.44
N LEU A 67 9.02 -2.36 -10.78
CA LEU A 67 9.81 -1.16 -11.08
C LEU A 67 11.29 -1.36 -10.74
N SER A 68 11.61 -1.92 -9.57
CA SER A 68 13.00 -2.18 -9.17
C SER A 68 13.68 -3.25 -10.03
N ALA A 69 12.95 -4.25 -10.53
CA ALA A 69 13.50 -5.28 -11.41
C ALA A 69 13.86 -4.76 -12.82
N GLY A 70 13.40 -3.56 -13.19
CA GLY A 70 13.75 -2.88 -14.44
C GLY A 70 15.12 -2.17 -14.40
N GLU A 71 15.64 -1.86 -13.22
CA GLU A 71 16.90 -1.12 -13.04
C GLU A 71 18.15 -2.01 -13.06
N GLU A 72 18.01 -3.32 -12.83
CA GLU A 72 19.15 -4.27 -12.78
C GLU A 72 19.64 -4.77 -14.16
N ARG A 73 19.11 -4.26 -15.29
CA ARG A 73 19.58 -4.64 -16.63
C ARG A 73 20.42 -3.55 -17.29
N LYS A 74 21.71 -3.51 -16.95
CA LYS A 74 22.78 -3.09 -17.87
C LYS A 74 24.08 -3.85 -17.56
N PRO A 75 24.40 -4.93 -18.30
CA PRO A 75 25.80 -5.23 -18.54
C PRO A 75 26.33 -4.16 -19.51
N GLU A 76 27.25 -3.32 -19.04
CA GLU A 76 28.04 -2.46 -19.92
C GLU A 76 29.00 -3.35 -20.75
N GLU A 77 28.59 -3.69 -21.97
CA GLU A 77 29.53 -4.20 -22.98
C GLU A 77 30.34 -3.02 -23.55
N GLY A 78 31.50 -2.75 -22.96
CA GLY A 78 32.49 -1.85 -23.55
C GLY A 78 33.09 -2.44 -24.84
N PRO A 79 33.38 -1.64 -25.88
CA PRO A 79 33.93 -2.16 -27.12
C PRO A 79 35.40 -2.55 -26.90
N GLY A 80 35.65 -3.84 -26.69
CA GLY A 80 36.99 -4.43 -26.66
C GLY A 80 37.65 -4.32 -28.03
N GLY A 81 38.45 -3.27 -28.23
CA GLY A 81 39.21 -3.04 -29.45
C GLY A 81 40.23 -4.15 -29.71
N ASN A 82 40.01 -4.94 -30.75
CA ASN A 82 41.01 -5.88 -31.22
C ASN A 82 42.05 -5.16 -32.11
N ARG A 83 43.12 -4.66 -31.49
CA ARG A 83 44.38 -4.33 -32.19
C ARG A 83 45.43 -5.39 -31.87
N ALA A 84 45.35 -6.53 -32.56
CA ALA A 84 46.47 -7.47 -32.63
C ALA A 84 47.51 -6.95 -33.64
N GLY A 85 48.56 -6.32 -33.12
CA GLY A 85 49.71 -5.88 -33.88
C GLY A 85 50.59 -7.05 -34.37
N ARG A 86 50.78 -7.11 -35.70
CA ARG A 86 52.07 -7.13 -36.42
C ARG A 86 53.24 -7.88 -35.76
N ARG A 87 53.78 -8.91 -36.47
CA ARG A 87 55.21 -9.39 -36.59
C ARG A 87 55.18 -10.90 -36.94
N LYS A 88 55.91 -11.53 -37.87
CA LYS A 88 57.10 -11.21 -38.70
C LYS A 88 57.28 -12.31 -39.79
N ARG A 89 57.63 -11.88 -41.00
CA ARG A 89 58.70 -12.35 -41.92
C ARG A 89 58.99 -13.86 -42.14
N GLY A 90 58.83 -14.30 -43.40
CA GLY A 90 59.78 -15.08 -44.24
C GLY A 90 60.10 -16.53 -43.85
N PRO A 91 60.76 -17.33 -44.72
CA PRO A 91 61.46 -16.96 -45.96
C PRO A 91 60.61 -17.02 -47.24
#